data_AF-A0A2Y9M618-F1
#
_entry.id   AF-A0A2Y9M618-F1
#
_cell.length_a   1.000
_cell.length_b   1.000
_cell.length_c   1.000
_cell.angle_alpha   90.00
_cell.angle_beta   90.00
_cell.angle_gamma   90.00
#
_symmetry.space_group_name_H-M   'P 1'
#
loop_
_entity.id
_entity.type
_entity.pdbx_description
1 polymer ?
#
loop_
_entity_poly.entity_id
_entity_poly.type
_entity_poly.pdbx_seq_one_letter_code
_entity_poly.pdbx_strand_id
1 'polypeptide(L)'
;MSLVNPALDPFSLADPTQRADCGHESGDHLCISVDSWWADLNYYLSAIPFLAMVDSGIMGISSDNVTFLSPSKDQMNFCYNVSSCYSSFPDTMKKWNKFYQQIKSYSRNFDDLLKYLWVAHVSSLKVARKKFHNRLQHYSKQEAEFKSSRALFVDYLAPPLFPSALIRTYGLQKGLPTQMLVSGNKAPFISDFTGFQNTALLGVNFLHKVYKYTGK
;
A
#
# COMPACT_ATOMS: atom_id res chain seq x y z
N MET A 1 4.81 -9.32 15.51
CA MET A 1 6.00 -8.58 15.01
C MET A 1 5.49 -7.24 14.47
N SER A 2 5.36 -6.25 15.37
CA SER A 2 4.94 -4.89 14.99
C SER A 2 6.19 -4.11 14.60
N LEU A 3 6.29 -3.72 13.34
CA LEU A 3 7.44 -3.00 12.76
C LEU A 3 7.19 -1.49 12.66
N VAL A 4 6.24 -0.94 13.43
CA VAL A 4 5.95 0.49 13.39
C VAL A 4 6.44 1.12 14.69
N ASN A 5 7.58 1.81 14.59
CA ASN A 5 7.99 2.79 15.59
C ASN A 5 7.12 4.05 15.35
N PRO A 6 6.26 4.48 16.28
CA PRO A 6 5.28 5.55 16.03
C PRO A 6 5.89 6.90 15.62
N ALA A 7 7.12 7.19 16.04
CA ALA A 7 7.87 8.40 15.64
C ALA A 7 8.41 8.34 14.18
N LEU A 8 8.22 7.21 13.50
CA LEU A 8 8.60 6.93 12.13
C LEU A 8 7.43 6.21 11.46
N ASP A 9 6.31 6.90 11.23
CA ASP A 9 5.24 6.39 10.37
C ASP A 9 5.36 6.97 8.94
N PRO A 10 6.27 6.45 8.08
CA PRO A 10 6.33 6.84 6.68
C PRO A 10 5.10 6.36 5.88
N PHE A 11 4.13 5.71 6.52
CA PHE A 11 2.89 5.25 5.92
C PHE A 11 1.69 6.10 6.32
N SER A 12 1.80 7.00 7.31
CA SER A 12 0.75 7.97 7.68
C SER A 12 -0.64 7.29 7.83
N LEU A 13 -0.74 6.30 8.71
CA LEU A 13 -1.98 5.55 8.98
C LEU A 13 -2.96 6.30 9.91
N ALA A 14 -2.47 7.33 10.59
CA ALA A 14 -3.23 8.21 11.47
C ALA A 14 -4.26 9.08 10.70
N ASP A 15 -5.19 9.70 11.44
CA ASP A 15 -6.19 10.62 10.88
C ASP A 15 -5.53 11.87 10.28
N PRO A 16 -5.62 12.09 8.96
CA PRO A 16 -5.05 13.27 8.32
C PRO A 16 -5.91 14.53 8.49
N THR A 17 -7.16 14.40 8.95
CA THR A 17 -8.12 15.51 9.01
C THR A 17 -8.03 16.34 10.29
N GLN A 18 -7.25 15.88 11.27
CA GLN A 18 -7.16 16.46 12.62
C GLN A 18 -8.52 16.55 13.34
N ARG A 19 -9.49 15.71 12.96
CA ARG A 19 -10.82 15.67 13.59
C ARG A 19 -10.90 14.62 14.70
N ALA A 20 -10.02 13.64 14.67
CA ALA A 20 -9.89 12.60 15.68
C ALA A 20 -8.41 12.33 16.01
N ASP A 21 -8.14 11.88 17.23
CA ASP A 21 -6.79 11.53 17.70
C ASP A 21 -6.34 10.10 17.29
N CYS A 22 -7.03 9.47 16.34
CA CYS A 22 -6.73 8.11 15.86
C CYS A 22 -5.33 8.04 15.22
N GLY A 23 -4.45 7.21 15.77
CA GLY A 23 -3.07 7.03 15.31
C GLY A 23 -2.11 8.14 15.72
N HIS A 24 -2.58 9.13 16.50
CA HIS A 24 -1.76 10.21 17.06
C HIS A 24 -1.34 9.88 18.50
N GLU A 25 -0.23 10.46 18.97
CA GLU A 25 0.29 10.23 20.33
C GLU A 25 -0.71 10.65 21.43
N SER A 26 -1.56 11.64 21.16
CA SER A 26 -2.59 12.14 22.06
C SER A 26 -3.79 11.19 22.23
N GLY A 27 -3.91 10.16 21.38
CA GLY A 27 -5.06 9.25 21.34
C GLY A 27 -4.66 7.79 21.31
N ASP A 28 -5.44 6.98 20.60
CA ASP A 28 -5.11 5.58 20.36
C ASP A 28 -4.08 5.47 19.23
N HIS A 29 -2.80 5.33 19.60
CA HIS A 29 -1.68 5.19 18.68
C HIS A 29 -1.74 3.94 17.79
N LEU A 30 -2.56 2.93 18.12
CA LEU A 30 -2.75 1.72 17.29
C LEU A 30 -3.97 1.84 16.36
N CYS A 31 -4.77 2.91 16.50
CA CYS A 31 -5.91 3.14 15.66
C CYS A 31 -5.49 3.44 14.21
N ILE A 32 -6.11 2.73 13.27
CA ILE A 32 -5.93 2.95 11.82
C ILE A 32 -7.10 3.80 11.33
N SER A 33 -6.82 4.99 10.81
CA SER A 33 -7.87 5.91 10.42
C SER A 33 -8.56 5.50 9.12
N VAL A 34 -9.89 5.50 9.15
CA VAL A 34 -10.74 5.34 7.95
C VAL A 34 -10.61 6.51 6.97
N ASP A 35 -10.03 7.63 7.41
CA ASP A 35 -9.78 8.81 6.58
C ASP A 35 -8.35 8.84 6.00
N SER A 36 -7.50 7.85 6.35
CA SER A 36 -6.14 7.70 5.80
C SER A 36 -6.13 6.99 4.45
N TRP A 37 -5.62 7.69 3.43
CA TRP A 37 -5.45 7.11 2.09
C TRP A 37 -4.49 5.91 2.08
N TRP A 38 -3.45 5.93 2.91
CA TRP A 38 -2.51 4.81 2.98
C TRP A 38 -3.09 3.62 3.72
N ALA A 39 -3.94 3.83 4.74
CA ALA A 39 -4.67 2.75 5.37
C ALA A 39 -5.55 2.01 4.36
N ASP A 40 -6.29 2.77 3.55
CA ASP A 40 -7.14 2.25 2.48
C ASP A 40 -6.34 1.41 1.47
N LEU A 41 -5.20 1.90 0.99
CA LEU A 41 -4.32 1.15 0.07
C LEU A 41 -3.73 -0.10 0.72
N ASN A 42 -3.26 0.00 1.97
CA ASN A 42 -2.64 -1.12 2.67
C ASN A 42 -3.65 -2.23 2.99
N TYR A 43 -4.92 -1.91 3.20
CA TYR A 43 -5.97 -2.93 3.29
C TYR A 43 -5.98 -3.82 2.02
N TYR A 44 -5.95 -3.21 0.82
CA TYR A 44 -5.95 -3.96 -0.44
C TYR A 44 -4.66 -4.77 -0.68
N LEU A 45 -3.56 -4.35 -0.04
CA LEU A 45 -2.26 -5.00 -0.11
C LEU A 45 -1.99 -5.98 1.04
N SER A 46 -2.88 -6.08 2.03
CA SER A 46 -2.70 -6.92 3.22
C SER A 46 -3.89 -7.85 3.47
N ALA A 47 -5.10 -7.29 3.59
CA ALA A 47 -6.31 -8.05 3.93
C ALA A 47 -6.76 -8.97 2.78
N ILE A 48 -6.83 -8.44 1.54
CA ILE A 48 -7.21 -9.24 0.37
C ILE A 48 -6.19 -10.38 0.10
N PRO A 49 -4.87 -10.13 0.07
CA PRO A 49 -3.89 -11.20 -0.08
C PRO A 49 -3.96 -12.23 1.05
N PHE A 50 -4.22 -11.81 2.29
CA PHE A 50 -4.39 -12.74 3.40
C PHE A 50 -5.60 -13.66 3.19
N LEU A 51 -6.75 -13.10 2.83
CA LEU A 51 -7.95 -13.90 2.57
C LEU A 51 -7.78 -14.83 1.36
N ALA A 52 -7.07 -14.39 0.31
CA ALA A 52 -6.69 -15.26 -0.80
C ALA A 52 -5.72 -16.37 -0.39
N MET A 53 -4.86 -16.14 0.60
CA MET A 53 -3.97 -17.17 1.16
C MET A 53 -4.77 -18.22 1.96
N VAL A 54 -5.73 -17.77 2.78
CA VAL A 54 -6.67 -18.64 3.51
C VAL A 54 -7.43 -19.51 2.52
N ASP A 55 -8.04 -18.90 1.50
CA ASP A 55 -8.77 -19.59 0.43
C ASP A 55 -7.90 -20.59 -0.35
N SER A 56 -6.64 -20.24 -0.62
CA SER A 56 -5.71 -21.18 -1.27
C SER A 56 -5.40 -22.41 -0.41
N GLY A 57 -5.75 -22.40 0.88
CA GLY A 57 -5.51 -23.45 1.85
C GLY A 57 -4.05 -23.58 2.26
N ILE A 58 -3.19 -22.58 2.04
CA ILE A 58 -1.78 -22.61 2.52
C ILE A 58 -1.75 -22.60 4.05
N MET A 59 -2.63 -21.82 4.67
CA MET A 59 -2.66 -21.62 6.12
C MET A 59 -3.24 -22.82 6.88
N GLY A 60 -3.94 -23.74 6.20
CA GLY A 60 -4.65 -24.84 6.86
C GLY A 60 -5.84 -24.39 7.73
N ILE A 61 -6.30 -23.14 7.57
CA ILE A 61 -7.44 -22.57 8.28
C ILE A 61 -8.65 -22.57 7.34
N SER A 62 -9.83 -22.93 7.84
CA SER A 62 -11.08 -22.81 7.08
C SER A 62 -11.41 -21.35 6.75
N SER A 63 -11.86 -21.08 5.53
CA SER A 63 -12.33 -19.76 5.11
C SER A 63 -13.48 -19.24 5.97
N ASP A 64 -14.31 -20.14 6.50
CA ASP A 64 -15.49 -19.79 7.29
C ASP A 64 -15.13 -19.29 8.70
N ASN A 65 -13.92 -19.59 9.16
CA ASN A 65 -13.42 -19.19 10.48
C ASN A 65 -12.78 -17.79 10.47
N VAL A 66 -12.69 -17.14 9.32
CA VAL A 66 -12.00 -15.86 9.16
C VAL A 66 -12.96 -14.80 8.65
N THR A 67 -13.32 -13.87 9.54
CA THR A 67 -14.07 -12.67 9.18
C THR A 67 -13.45 -11.44 9.85
N PHE A 68 -13.15 -10.42 9.06
CA PHE A 68 -12.65 -9.14 9.54
C PHE A 68 -13.78 -8.23 10.03
N LEU A 69 -13.45 -7.36 10.98
CA LEU A 69 -14.35 -6.31 11.43
C LEU A 69 -14.52 -5.25 10.33
N SER A 70 -15.73 -4.74 10.19
CA SER A 70 -16.02 -3.64 9.28
C SER A 70 -15.55 -2.30 9.86
N PRO A 71 -15.04 -1.37 9.04
CA PRO A 71 -14.78 -0.01 9.47
C PRO A 71 -16.09 0.74 9.82
N SER A 72 -15.96 1.83 10.56
CA SER A 72 -17.10 2.68 10.94
C SER A 72 -17.72 3.46 9.77
N LYS A 73 -16.97 3.64 8.67
CA LYS A 73 -17.39 4.34 7.45
C LYS A 73 -17.01 3.54 6.22
N ASP A 74 -17.66 3.84 5.09
CA ASP A 74 -17.27 3.34 3.76
C ASP A 74 -17.25 1.80 3.65
N GLN A 75 -18.09 1.11 4.41
CA GLN A 75 -18.09 -0.35 4.52
C GLN A 75 -18.22 -1.07 3.17
N MET A 76 -18.96 -0.50 2.22
CA MET A 76 -19.13 -1.08 0.88
C MET A 76 -17.85 -1.02 0.01
N ASN A 77 -16.83 -0.30 0.47
CA ASN A 77 -15.54 -0.21 -0.20
C ASN A 77 -14.60 -1.35 0.16
N PHE A 78 -14.95 -2.19 1.14
CA PHE A 78 -14.10 -3.28 1.63
C PHE A 78 -14.83 -4.63 1.55
N CYS A 79 -14.08 -5.71 1.74
CA CYS A 79 -14.63 -7.05 1.94
C CYS A 79 -14.14 -7.61 3.29
N TYR A 80 -14.76 -8.66 3.80
CA TYR A 80 -14.51 -9.07 5.19
C TYR A 80 -14.19 -10.54 5.34
N ASN A 81 -14.48 -11.34 4.33
CA ASN A 81 -14.22 -12.77 4.29
C ASN A 81 -13.97 -13.19 2.83
N VAL A 82 -13.57 -14.44 2.64
CA VAL A 82 -13.23 -14.99 1.32
C VAL A 82 -14.38 -14.78 0.32
N SER A 83 -15.61 -15.13 0.69
CA SER A 83 -16.79 -15.01 -0.17
C SER A 83 -17.03 -13.57 -0.62
N SER A 84 -17.09 -12.62 0.33
CA SER A 84 -17.31 -11.21 0.00
C SER A 84 -16.18 -10.62 -0.83
N CYS A 85 -14.93 -11.05 -0.62
CA CYS A 85 -13.81 -10.58 -1.46
C CYS A 85 -13.88 -11.12 -2.89
N TYR A 86 -14.32 -12.37 -3.09
CA TYR A 86 -14.55 -12.91 -4.44
C TYR A 86 -15.72 -12.21 -5.14
N SER A 87 -16.78 -11.86 -4.42
CA SER A 87 -17.90 -11.10 -4.97
C SER A 87 -17.50 -9.68 -5.37
N SER A 88 -16.79 -8.97 -4.48
CA SER A 88 -16.45 -7.56 -4.68
C SER A 88 -15.22 -7.34 -5.58
N PHE A 89 -14.21 -8.22 -5.48
CA PHE A 89 -12.91 -8.06 -6.15
C PHE A 89 -12.43 -9.37 -6.81
N PRO A 90 -13.24 -10.02 -7.67
CA PRO A 90 -12.97 -11.35 -8.20
C PRO A 90 -11.62 -11.43 -8.91
N ASP A 91 -11.29 -10.43 -9.71
CA ASP A 91 -10.06 -10.40 -10.50
C ASP A 91 -8.80 -10.25 -9.65
N THR A 92 -8.87 -9.53 -8.53
CA THR A 92 -7.75 -9.37 -7.61
C THR A 92 -7.58 -10.63 -6.76
N MET A 93 -8.68 -11.20 -6.25
CA MET A 93 -8.66 -12.48 -5.54
C MET A 93 -8.07 -13.60 -6.38
N LYS A 94 -8.50 -13.76 -7.64
CA LYS A 94 -7.97 -14.78 -8.55
C LYS A 94 -6.46 -14.66 -8.78
N LYS A 95 -5.93 -13.44 -8.91
CA LYS A 95 -4.49 -13.21 -9.10
C LYS A 95 -3.68 -13.57 -7.85
N TRP A 96 -4.16 -13.19 -6.66
CA TRP A 96 -3.53 -13.59 -5.41
C TRP A 96 -3.60 -15.11 -5.17
N ASN A 97 -4.76 -15.72 -5.39
CA ASN A 97 -4.90 -17.17 -5.30
C ASN A 97 -3.93 -17.88 -6.27
N LYS A 98 -3.81 -17.39 -7.52
CA LYS A 98 -2.85 -17.94 -8.49
C LYS A 98 -1.41 -17.87 -8.00
N PHE A 99 -0.99 -16.75 -7.39
CA PHE A 99 0.32 -16.60 -6.76
C PHE A 99 0.54 -17.65 -5.66
N TYR A 100 -0.41 -17.82 -4.73
CA TYR A 100 -0.30 -18.82 -3.66
C TYR A 100 -0.32 -20.26 -4.16
N GLN A 101 -1.12 -20.58 -5.18
CA GLN A 101 -1.04 -21.88 -5.84
C GLN A 101 0.36 -22.15 -6.43
N GLN A 102 1.05 -21.11 -6.92
CA GLN A 102 2.41 -21.28 -7.43
C GLN A 102 3.39 -21.58 -6.31
N ILE A 103 3.25 -20.92 -5.14
CA ILE A 103 4.04 -21.21 -3.94
C ILE A 103 3.86 -22.69 -3.52
N LYS A 104 2.61 -23.19 -3.47
CA LYS A 104 2.32 -24.58 -3.10
C LYS A 104 2.95 -25.62 -4.02
N SER A 105 3.17 -25.28 -5.30
CA SER A 105 3.66 -26.25 -6.28
C SER A 105 5.14 -26.63 -6.12
N TYR A 106 5.89 -26.01 -5.18
CA TYR A 106 7.30 -26.25 -4.80
C TYR A 106 8.35 -26.33 -5.93
N SER A 107 7.95 -26.14 -7.19
CA SER A 107 8.74 -26.53 -8.37
C SER A 107 9.13 -25.33 -9.25
N ARG A 108 9.31 -24.12 -8.70
CA ARG A 108 9.37 -22.91 -9.54
C ARG A 108 10.54 -21.98 -9.27
N ASN A 109 11.06 -21.43 -10.36
CA ASN A 109 12.02 -20.33 -10.39
C ASN A 109 11.45 -19.12 -9.62
N PHE A 110 12.31 -18.44 -8.87
CA PHE A 110 11.99 -17.24 -8.11
C PHE A 110 11.40 -16.11 -8.98
N ASP A 111 11.90 -15.94 -10.21
CA ASP A 111 11.42 -14.90 -11.12
C ASP A 111 9.95 -15.12 -11.53
N ASP A 112 9.55 -16.38 -11.73
CA ASP A 112 8.15 -16.72 -12.02
C ASP A 112 7.25 -16.37 -10.83
N LEU A 113 7.70 -16.63 -9.60
CA LEU A 113 6.96 -16.24 -8.39
C LEU A 113 6.81 -14.72 -8.30
N LEU A 114 7.89 -13.97 -8.58
CA LEU A 114 7.84 -12.51 -8.61
C LEU A 114 6.85 -11.99 -9.66
N LYS A 115 6.76 -12.63 -10.83
CA LYS A 115 5.77 -12.27 -11.84
C LYS A 115 4.34 -12.37 -11.33
N TYR A 116 3.97 -13.48 -10.68
CA TYR A 116 2.63 -13.63 -10.12
C TYR A 116 2.38 -12.68 -8.95
N LEU A 117 3.38 -12.45 -8.10
CA LEU A 117 3.32 -11.48 -7.01
C LEU A 117 3.01 -10.08 -7.56
N TRP A 118 3.80 -9.60 -8.50
CA TRP A 118 3.66 -8.26 -9.07
C TRP A 118 2.34 -8.07 -9.81
N VAL A 119 1.88 -9.10 -10.55
CA VAL A 119 0.56 -9.08 -11.21
C VAL A 119 -0.57 -8.92 -10.19
N ALA A 120 -0.52 -9.64 -9.08
CA ALA A 120 -1.53 -9.54 -8.03
C ALA A 120 -1.45 -8.20 -7.26
N HIS A 121 -0.23 -7.78 -6.92
CA HIS A 121 0.04 -6.53 -6.22
C HIS A 121 -0.43 -5.30 -7.01
N VAL A 122 -0.10 -5.19 -8.30
CA VAL A 122 -0.55 -4.09 -9.17
C VAL A 122 -2.07 -4.12 -9.33
N SER A 123 -2.70 -5.30 -9.40
CA SER A 123 -4.17 -5.41 -9.45
C SER A 123 -4.82 -4.84 -8.19
N SER A 124 -4.31 -5.17 -7.00
CA SER A 124 -4.77 -4.58 -5.72
C SER A 124 -4.63 -3.05 -5.74
N LEU A 125 -3.45 -2.56 -6.11
CA LEU A 125 -3.14 -1.14 -6.06
C LEU A 125 -3.98 -0.32 -7.05
N LYS A 126 -4.22 -0.86 -8.25
CA LYS A 126 -5.06 -0.22 -9.28
C LYS A 126 -6.49 -0.03 -8.79
N VAL A 127 -7.07 -1.03 -8.12
CA VAL A 127 -8.42 -0.94 -7.55
C VAL A 127 -8.46 0.09 -6.43
N ALA A 128 -7.54 0.00 -5.47
CA ALA A 128 -7.49 0.89 -4.31
C ALA A 128 -7.31 2.35 -4.73
N ARG A 129 -6.35 2.65 -5.60
CA ARG A 129 -6.08 4.02 -6.08
C ARG A 129 -7.30 4.65 -6.74
N LYS A 130 -8.03 3.90 -7.57
CA LYS A 130 -9.24 4.40 -8.23
C LYS A 130 -10.35 4.70 -7.21
N LYS A 131 -10.53 3.80 -6.24
CA LYS A 131 -11.64 3.86 -5.28
C LYS A 131 -11.46 4.97 -4.25
N PHE A 132 -10.25 5.19 -3.74
CA PHE A 132 -9.97 6.14 -2.67
C PHE A 132 -9.27 7.41 -3.13
N HIS A 133 -9.35 7.75 -4.43
CA HIS A 133 -8.72 8.96 -4.96
C HIS A 133 -9.16 10.23 -4.20
N ASN A 134 -10.44 10.30 -3.81
CA ASN A 134 -11.01 11.42 -3.06
C ASN A 134 -10.34 11.66 -1.69
N ARG A 135 -9.81 10.65 -1.00
CA ARG A 135 -9.12 10.82 0.30
C ARG A 135 -7.88 11.69 0.21
N LEU A 136 -7.29 11.83 -0.97
CA LEU A 136 -6.15 12.73 -1.19
C LEU A 136 -6.50 14.19 -0.87
N GLN A 137 -7.79 14.58 -0.87
CA GLN A 137 -8.24 15.91 -0.49
C GLN A 137 -8.00 16.25 0.99
N HIS A 138 -7.76 15.25 1.84
CA HIS A 138 -7.44 15.46 3.25
C HIS A 138 -5.99 15.91 3.48
N TYR A 139 -5.17 15.94 2.43
CA TYR A 139 -3.74 16.20 2.52
C TYR A 139 -3.37 17.52 1.83
N SER A 140 -2.20 18.06 2.19
CA SER A 140 -1.59 19.15 1.43
C SER A 140 -1.37 18.72 -0.03
N LYS A 141 -1.28 19.68 -0.95
CA LYS A 141 -0.99 19.38 -2.37
C LYS A 141 0.29 18.56 -2.52
N GLN A 142 1.35 18.93 -1.79
CA GLN A 142 2.65 18.28 -1.82
C GLN A 142 2.56 16.83 -1.34
N GLU A 143 1.84 16.58 -0.24
CA GLU A 143 1.65 15.24 0.30
C GLU A 143 0.77 14.38 -0.62
N ALA A 144 -0.34 14.93 -1.12
CA ALA A 144 -1.21 14.22 -2.07
C ALA A 144 -0.48 13.83 -3.36
N GLU A 145 0.35 14.72 -3.90
CA GLU A 145 1.21 14.46 -5.06
C GLU A 145 2.27 13.40 -4.75
N PHE A 146 2.93 13.48 -3.59
CA PHE A 146 3.90 12.45 -3.16
C PHE A 146 3.24 11.08 -3.01
N LYS A 147 2.12 10.99 -2.29
CA LYS A 147 1.34 9.76 -2.11
C LYS A 147 0.98 9.12 -3.44
N SER A 148 0.43 9.91 -4.37
CA SER A 148 0.09 9.45 -5.72
C SER A 148 1.32 9.00 -6.51
N SER A 149 2.42 9.75 -6.41
CA SER A 149 3.68 9.45 -7.10
C SER A 149 4.33 8.18 -6.56
N ARG A 150 4.31 7.97 -5.24
CA ARG A 150 4.81 6.76 -4.59
C ARG A 150 4.01 5.53 -4.98
N ALA A 151 2.67 5.62 -5.01
CA ALA A 151 1.86 4.49 -5.46
C ALA A 151 2.08 4.18 -6.94
N LEU A 152 2.27 5.20 -7.79
CA LEU A 152 2.65 4.99 -9.18
C LEU A 152 4.05 4.39 -9.34
N PHE A 153 5.02 4.79 -8.52
CA PHE A 153 6.38 4.23 -8.55
C PHE A 153 6.38 2.71 -8.38
N VAL A 154 5.46 2.17 -7.56
CA VAL A 154 5.29 0.72 -7.40
C VAL A 154 4.89 0.03 -8.72
N ASP A 155 4.13 0.69 -9.60
CA ASP A 155 3.81 0.15 -10.92
C ASP A 155 5.07 0.04 -11.81
N TYR A 156 6.06 0.91 -11.64
CA TYR A 156 7.34 0.83 -12.34
C TYR A 156 8.28 -0.26 -11.79
N LEU A 157 8.04 -0.74 -10.57
CA LEU A 157 8.81 -1.87 -10.00
C LEU A 157 8.34 -3.24 -10.52
N ALA A 158 7.11 -3.32 -11.04
CA ALA A 158 6.52 -4.57 -11.49
C ALA A 158 7.13 -5.13 -12.80
N PRO A 159 7.28 -4.36 -13.90
CA PRO A 159 7.90 -4.88 -15.14
C PRO A 159 9.30 -5.47 -14.98
N PRO A 160 10.25 -4.86 -14.23
CA PRO A 160 11.57 -5.45 -14.01
C PRO A 160 11.57 -6.57 -12.95
N LEU A 161 10.40 -6.97 -12.44
CA LEU A 161 10.26 -7.97 -11.38
C LEU A 161 11.12 -7.63 -10.16
N PHE A 162 11.05 -6.40 -9.65
CA PHE A 162 11.88 -5.97 -8.54
C PHE A 162 11.73 -6.93 -7.34
N PRO A 163 12.82 -7.52 -6.80
CA PRO A 163 12.71 -8.43 -5.68
C PRO A 163 12.36 -7.67 -4.39
N SER A 164 11.16 -7.89 -3.86
CA SER A 164 10.65 -7.24 -2.64
C SER A 164 11.18 -7.87 -1.33
N ALA A 165 12.34 -8.53 -1.38
CA ALA A 165 12.99 -9.11 -0.22
C ALA A 165 13.30 -8.04 0.85
N LEU A 166 13.28 -8.45 2.12
CA LEU A 166 13.39 -7.56 3.28
C LEU A 166 14.53 -6.52 3.15
N ILE A 167 15.73 -6.96 2.77
CA ILE A 167 16.90 -6.07 2.66
C ILE A 167 16.72 -4.99 1.59
N ARG A 168 16.08 -5.32 0.45
CA ARG A 168 15.83 -4.38 -0.65
C ARG A 168 14.72 -3.40 -0.31
N THR A 169 13.64 -3.91 0.27
CA THR A 169 12.51 -3.09 0.74
C THR A 169 12.96 -2.12 1.84
N TYR A 170 13.76 -2.58 2.79
CA TYR A 170 14.35 -1.72 3.83
C TYR A 170 15.24 -0.62 3.23
N GLY A 171 16.05 -0.95 2.23
CA GLY A 171 16.85 0.04 1.49
C GLY A 171 15.99 1.12 0.82
N LEU A 172 14.88 0.73 0.16
CA LEU A 172 13.93 1.68 -0.44
C LEU A 172 13.24 2.56 0.61
N GLN A 173 12.88 1.98 1.76
CA GLN A 173 12.20 2.72 2.83
C GLN A 173 13.05 3.85 3.42
N LYS A 174 14.38 3.74 3.40
CA LYS A 174 15.28 4.82 3.82
C LYS A 174 15.14 6.10 2.97
N GLY A 175 14.62 5.98 1.75
CA GLY A 175 14.40 7.11 0.85
C GLY A 175 13.05 7.80 1.08
N LEU A 176 12.19 7.28 1.96
CA LEU A 176 10.88 7.85 2.21
C LEU A 176 10.97 9.09 3.10
N PRO A 177 10.09 10.08 2.89
CA PRO A 177 9.81 11.13 3.86
C PRO A 177 9.53 10.53 5.25
N THR A 178 10.16 11.11 6.28
CA THR A 178 9.92 10.76 7.69
C THR A 178 8.74 11.52 8.31
N GLN A 179 8.22 12.51 7.59
CA GLN A 179 7.05 13.30 7.97
C GLN A 179 6.22 13.61 6.71
N MET A 180 4.93 13.95 6.91
CA MET A 180 4.09 14.40 5.81
C MET A 180 4.65 15.69 5.19
N LEU A 181 4.60 15.78 3.87
CA LEU A 181 5.01 16.97 3.16
C LEU A 181 3.99 18.09 3.36
N VAL A 182 4.49 19.27 3.70
CA VAL A 182 3.67 20.48 3.88
C VAL A 182 3.90 21.48 2.75
N SER A 183 3.11 22.55 2.73
CA SER A 183 3.30 23.64 1.78
C SER A 183 4.73 24.20 1.89
N GLY A 184 5.38 24.42 0.75
CA GLY A 184 6.77 24.89 0.68
C GLY A 184 7.83 23.78 0.67
N ASN A 185 7.51 22.54 1.07
CA ASN A 185 8.43 21.43 0.91
C ASN A 185 8.65 21.12 -0.59
N LYS A 186 9.89 21.27 -1.06
CA LYS A 186 10.25 21.08 -2.47
C LYS A 186 11.59 20.36 -2.59
N ALA A 187 11.54 19.10 -3.01
CA ALA A 187 12.76 18.36 -3.33
C ALA A 187 13.54 19.06 -4.47
N PRO A 188 14.89 19.02 -4.45
CA PRO A 188 15.74 18.34 -3.48
C PRO A 188 16.18 19.22 -2.29
N PHE A 189 15.46 20.28 -1.94
CA PHE A 189 15.91 21.31 -1.00
C PHE A 189 15.15 21.31 0.34
N ILE A 190 14.66 20.16 0.79
CA ILE A 190 14.03 20.04 2.11
C ILE A 190 15.14 19.87 3.15
N SER A 191 15.33 20.86 4.03
CA SER A 191 16.42 20.90 5.02
C SER A 191 16.42 19.72 5.97
N ASP A 192 15.24 19.26 6.36
CA ASP A 192 15.08 18.24 7.39
C ASP A 192 15.25 16.81 6.83
N PHE A 193 15.47 16.69 5.51
CA PHE A 193 15.66 15.42 4.82
C PHE A 193 17.13 15.18 4.52
N THR A 194 17.54 13.93 4.63
CA THR A 194 18.85 13.47 4.15
C THR A 194 18.98 13.69 2.64
N GLY A 195 20.21 13.76 2.14
CA GLY A 195 20.46 13.83 0.69
C GLY A 195 19.83 12.67 -0.09
N PHE A 196 19.79 11.47 0.52
CA PHE A 196 19.13 10.31 -0.08
C PHE A 196 17.61 10.47 -0.17
N GLN A 197 16.94 10.94 0.90
CA GLN A 197 15.50 11.20 0.89
C GLN A 197 15.13 12.28 -0.14
N ASN A 198 15.87 13.39 -0.19
CA ASN A 198 15.66 14.44 -1.18
C ASN A 198 15.81 13.91 -2.62
N THR A 199 16.81 13.06 -2.86
CA THR A 199 17.06 12.44 -4.18
C THR A 199 15.95 11.45 -4.55
N ALA A 200 15.52 10.60 -3.61
CA ALA A 200 14.44 9.65 -3.84
C ALA A 200 13.10 10.37 -4.14
N LEU A 201 12.77 11.40 -3.37
CA LEU A 201 11.57 12.22 -3.60
C LEU A 201 11.61 12.92 -4.97
N LEU A 202 12.77 13.44 -5.37
CA LEU A 202 12.96 14.03 -6.70
C LEU A 202 12.71 12.99 -7.81
N GLY A 203 13.28 11.78 -7.69
CA GLY A 203 13.10 10.70 -8.66
C GLY A 203 11.65 10.24 -8.78
N VAL A 204 10.97 10.04 -7.65
CA VAL A 204 9.54 9.65 -7.62
C VAL A 204 8.66 10.72 -8.26
N ASN A 205 8.92 12.00 -7.98
CA ASN A 205 8.21 13.11 -8.60
C ASN A 205 8.47 13.22 -10.11
N PHE A 206 9.69 12.92 -10.56
CA PHE A 206 10.04 12.89 -11.98
C PHE A 206 9.24 11.81 -12.73
N LEU A 207 9.17 10.59 -12.19
CA LEU A 207 8.39 9.49 -12.79
C LEU A 207 6.90 9.85 -12.91
N HIS A 208 6.35 10.53 -11.90
CA HIS A 208 4.97 10.98 -11.96
C HIS A 208 4.73 12.02 -13.05
N LYS A 209 5.69 12.91 -13.30
CA LYS A 209 5.61 13.85 -14.43
C LYS A 209 5.64 13.09 -15.75
N VAL A 210 6.57 12.14 -15.93
CA VAL A 210 6.66 11.31 -17.14
C VAL A 210 5.30 10.66 -17.41
N TYR A 211 4.74 9.95 -16.44
CA TYR A 211 3.44 9.30 -16.57
C TYR A 211 2.30 10.26 -16.94
N LYS A 212 2.27 11.49 -16.38
CA LYS A 212 1.28 12.50 -16.76
C LYS A 212 1.38 12.90 -18.23
N TYR A 213 2.58 12.92 -18.81
CA TYR A 213 2.80 13.27 -20.22
C TYR A 213 2.57 12.10 -21.18
N THR A 214 2.91 10.88 -20.77
CA THR A 214 2.92 9.70 -21.65
C THR A 214 1.68 8.81 -21.47
N GLY A 215 0.99 8.91 -20.33
CA GLY A 215 -0.03 7.95 -19.90
C GLY A 215 0.51 6.55 -19.60
N LYS A 216 1.84 6.37 -19.62
CA LYS A 216 2.57 5.11 -19.45
C LYS A 216 3.94 5.33 -18.82
#